data_AF-K8FIF9-F1
#
_entry.id   AF-K8FIF9-F1
#
_cell.length_a   1.000
_cell.length_b   1.000
_cell.length_c   1.000
_cell.angle_alpha   90.00
_cell.angle_beta   90.00
_cell.angle_gamma   90.00
#
_symmetry.space_group_name_H-M   'P 1'
#
loop_
_entity.id
_entity.type
_entity.pdbx_description
1 polymer ?
#
loop_
_entity_poly.entity_id
_entity_poly.type
_entity_poly.pdbx_seq_one_letter_code
_entity_poly.pdbx_strand_id
1 'polypeptide(L)'
;MGRAGKSKNNPNASSSGGAGGRGGGGKGRGKGRGKNHHGATLNPPWARNSRGFGGGGFCSCVNENCERRHEGGERKGNGSEDDDEEEEEEEEQKRKANTTFPVPLAMWDLGQCDPKRCTGRKLHRLGCLKELRLSQRFPGVVLTPDATEHLSPADYDLIRSDGLAVVDCSWNRLEDVPWNKIHGAAPRLLPWMVAANGVNYGKACKLSCAEALAGGLYCAGYGDAAKQLMNKFKWGHGFITLNEELLETYSECATAEDVKKAQDEWLADAFSAE
;
A
#
# COMPACT_ATOMS: atom_id res chain seq x y z
N MET A 1 63.55 -19.22 -17.20
CA MET A 1 63.19 -20.55 -16.64
C MET A 1 61.78 -20.41 -16.07
N GLY A 2 60.70 -21.05 -16.51
CA GLY A 2 60.43 -21.96 -17.63
C GLY A 2 58.91 -22.18 -17.76
N ARG A 3 58.48 -22.51 -19.00
CA ARG A 3 57.29 -23.29 -19.45
C ARG A 3 55.88 -22.78 -19.07
N ALA A 4 54.97 -22.36 -19.95
CA ALA A 4 54.44 -22.82 -21.25
C ALA A 4 53.27 -23.86 -21.20
N GLY A 5 52.10 -23.44 -21.70
CA GLY A 5 51.08 -24.27 -22.40
C GLY A 5 49.90 -24.78 -21.55
N LYS A 6 48.63 -24.81 -21.99
CA LYS A 6 48.02 -24.72 -23.33
C LYS A 6 46.52 -24.36 -23.21
N SER A 7 46.09 -23.43 -24.07
CA SER A 7 44.69 -23.28 -24.50
C SER A 7 44.39 -24.29 -25.61
N LYS A 8 43.14 -24.79 -25.69
CA LYS A 8 42.61 -25.55 -26.82
C LYS A 8 41.20 -25.06 -27.15
N ASN A 9 41.10 -24.29 -28.24
CA ASN A 9 39.92 -24.24 -29.09
C ASN A 9 39.95 -25.44 -30.05
N ASN A 10 38.77 -25.96 -30.43
CA ASN A 10 38.60 -26.54 -31.77
C ASN A 10 37.15 -26.40 -32.27
N PRO A 11 36.91 -25.99 -33.54
CA PRO A 11 35.61 -25.87 -34.19
C PRO A 11 35.34 -26.98 -35.23
N ASN A 12 34.06 -27.12 -35.65
CA ASN A 12 33.49 -27.68 -36.90
C ASN A 12 32.15 -28.40 -36.57
N ALA A 13 31.13 -28.51 -37.42
CA ALA A 13 30.72 -27.86 -38.67
C ALA A 13 29.31 -28.42 -39.03
N SER A 14 28.48 -27.57 -39.66
CA SER A 14 27.40 -27.82 -40.64
C SER A 14 26.77 -29.23 -40.84
N SER A 15 25.43 -29.32 -40.94
CA SER A 15 24.72 -29.38 -42.26
C SER A 15 23.22 -29.75 -42.16
N SER A 16 22.43 -29.01 -42.95
CA SER A 16 21.26 -29.40 -43.79
C SER A 16 20.11 -30.29 -43.30
N GLY A 17 18.89 -29.78 -43.53
CA GLY A 17 17.64 -30.51 -43.75
C GLY A 17 16.46 -29.67 -43.27
N GLY A 18 15.37 -29.42 -43.97
CA GLY A 18 14.82 -29.85 -45.25
C GLY A 18 13.40 -29.25 -45.33
N ALA A 19 12.96 -28.91 -46.53
CA ALA A 19 11.70 -28.21 -46.81
C ALA A 19 10.45 -29.10 -46.64
N GLY A 20 9.29 -28.46 -46.47
CA GLY A 20 8.00 -28.97 -46.96
C GLY A 20 6.82 -28.87 -45.98
N GLY A 21 5.75 -28.18 -46.39
CA GLY A 21 4.43 -28.32 -45.75
C GLY A 21 3.48 -27.14 -45.92
N ARG A 22 2.73 -27.12 -47.03
CA ARG A 22 1.60 -26.22 -47.32
C ARG A 22 0.29 -26.65 -46.64
N GLY A 23 -0.64 -25.70 -46.48
CA GLY A 23 -2.08 -25.92 -46.28
C GLY A 23 -2.54 -25.59 -44.85
N GLY A 24 -3.66 -24.91 -44.57
CA GLY A 24 -4.77 -24.45 -45.39
C GLY A 24 -5.61 -23.45 -44.58
N GLY A 25 -6.48 -22.72 -45.28
CA GLY A 25 -7.18 -21.55 -44.75
C GLY A 25 -8.32 -21.85 -43.77
N GLY A 26 -8.69 -20.81 -43.02
CA GLY A 26 -9.89 -20.77 -42.19
C GLY A 26 -10.32 -19.32 -41.96
N LYS A 27 -11.26 -18.85 -42.79
CA LYS A 27 -11.95 -17.56 -42.62
C LYS A 27 -12.83 -17.62 -41.36
N GLY A 28 -12.61 -16.72 -40.42
CA GLY A 28 -13.51 -16.46 -39.29
C GLY A 28 -13.71 -14.96 -39.09
N ARG A 29 -14.74 -14.40 -39.72
CA ARG A 29 -15.22 -13.03 -39.48
C ARG A 29 -15.94 -13.00 -38.13
N GLY A 30 -15.36 -12.34 -37.12
CA GLY A 30 -16.03 -11.98 -35.87
C GLY A 30 -15.88 -10.49 -35.61
N LYS A 31 -16.98 -9.74 -35.73
CA LYS A 31 -17.05 -8.29 -35.47
C LYS A 31 -16.68 -7.99 -34.01
N GLY A 32 -15.53 -7.36 -33.78
CA GLY A 32 -15.18 -6.76 -32.50
C GLY A 32 -16.02 -5.52 -32.23
N ARG A 33 -17.03 -5.65 -31.37
CA ARG A 33 -17.71 -4.50 -30.76
C ARG A 33 -16.80 -3.97 -29.65
N GLY A 34 -16.27 -2.77 -29.86
CA GLY A 34 -15.57 -2.01 -28.83
C GLY A 34 -16.47 -1.82 -27.62
N LYS A 35 -15.94 -2.18 -26.44
CA LYS A 35 -16.49 -1.75 -25.15
C LYS A 35 -15.46 -0.85 -24.52
N ASN A 36 -15.81 0.44 -24.41
CA ASN A 36 -15.14 1.39 -23.56
C ASN A 36 -15.25 0.88 -22.12
N HIS A 37 -14.12 0.46 -21.54
CA HIS A 37 -14.04 0.22 -20.10
C HIS A 37 -13.69 1.55 -19.43
N HIS A 38 -14.71 2.23 -18.92
CA HIS A 38 -14.52 3.23 -17.88
C HIS A 38 -14.08 2.52 -16.59
N GLY A 39 -12.91 2.90 -16.08
CA GLY A 39 -12.49 2.81 -14.68
C GLY A 39 -12.82 1.50 -13.94
N ALA A 40 -12.13 0.41 -14.27
CA ALA A 40 -12.02 -0.70 -13.34
C ALA A 40 -10.94 -0.34 -12.30
N THR A 41 -11.34 -0.11 -11.05
CA THR A 41 -10.42 -0.14 -9.92
C THR A 41 -9.75 -1.50 -9.88
N LEU A 42 -8.47 -1.54 -10.26
CA LEU A 42 -7.64 -2.74 -10.27
C LEU A 42 -7.31 -3.12 -8.82
N ASN A 43 -8.28 -3.68 -8.10
CA ASN A 43 -7.99 -4.31 -6.82
C ASN A 43 -7.17 -5.58 -7.08
N PRO A 44 -5.94 -5.69 -6.55
CA PRO A 44 -5.06 -6.84 -6.78
C PRO A 44 -5.68 -8.14 -6.21
N PRO A 45 -5.26 -9.33 -6.70
CA PRO A 45 -5.90 -10.62 -6.39
C PRO A 45 -6.05 -10.94 -4.90
N TRP A 46 -5.18 -10.39 -4.05
CA TRP A 46 -5.23 -10.56 -2.60
C TRP A 46 -6.34 -9.74 -1.91
N ALA A 47 -6.96 -8.78 -2.61
CA ALA A 47 -8.11 -7.99 -2.16
C ALA A 47 -9.47 -8.65 -2.48
N ARG A 48 -9.49 -9.79 -3.20
CA ARG A 48 -10.73 -10.48 -3.61
C ARG A 48 -11.27 -11.49 -2.59
N ASN A 49 -10.51 -11.83 -1.55
CA ASN A 49 -10.84 -12.97 -0.69
C ASN A 49 -11.53 -12.60 0.64
N SER A 50 -12.56 -11.74 0.57
CA SER A 50 -13.47 -11.42 1.67
C SER A 50 -14.91 -11.84 1.34
N ARG A 51 -15.11 -13.08 0.91
CA ARG A 51 -16.44 -13.70 0.85
C ARG A 51 -16.45 -15.01 1.61
N GLY A 52 -16.58 -14.88 2.92
CA GLY A 52 -17.11 -15.92 3.78
C GLY A 52 -18.22 -15.29 4.61
N PHE A 53 -19.47 -15.37 4.14
CA PHE A 53 -20.67 -15.54 4.96
C PHE A 53 -21.83 -15.88 4.00
N GLY A 54 -22.48 -17.02 4.25
CA GLY A 54 -23.44 -17.63 3.33
C GLY A 54 -24.85 -17.05 3.37
N GLY A 55 -25.68 -17.54 2.45
CA GLY A 55 -27.13 -17.58 2.63
C GLY A 55 -27.96 -16.89 1.56
N GLY A 56 -28.80 -17.67 0.86
CA GLY A 56 -30.13 -17.22 0.43
C GLY A 56 -30.27 -16.63 -0.97
N GLY A 57 -30.19 -17.47 -2.01
CA GLY A 57 -30.70 -17.07 -3.33
C GLY A 57 -32.23 -16.98 -3.33
N PHE A 58 -32.75 -15.85 -3.82
CA PHE A 58 -34.20 -15.61 -3.98
C PHE A 58 -34.83 -16.57 -5.00
N CYS A 59 -36.08 -16.96 -4.76
CA CYS A 59 -36.86 -17.81 -5.67
C CYS A 59 -37.67 -16.93 -6.64
N SER A 60 -37.77 -17.32 -7.92
CA SER A 60 -38.43 -16.54 -8.99
C SER A 60 -39.77 -17.10 -9.48
N CYS A 61 -40.37 -18.08 -8.78
CA CYS A 61 -41.68 -18.61 -9.18
C CYS A 61 -42.85 -17.70 -8.74
N VAL A 62 -44.01 -17.87 -9.37
CA VAL A 62 -45.26 -17.14 -9.07
C VAL A 62 -46.26 -17.99 -8.27
N ASN A 63 -45.78 -19.07 -7.64
CA ASN A 63 -46.63 -19.96 -6.85
C ASN A 63 -46.85 -19.36 -5.45
N GLU A 64 -48.10 -19.08 -5.11
CA GLU A 64 -48.49 -18.48 -3.83
C GLU A 64 -48.20 -19.36 -2.61
N ASN A 65 -47.95 -20.67 -2.82
CA ASN A 65 -47.63 -21.61 -1.75
C ASN A 65 -46.13 -21.97 -1.69
N CYS A 66 -45.25 -21.11 -2.19
CA CYS A 66 -43.80 -21.33 -2.13
C CYS A 66 -43.20 -20.81 -0.82
N GLU A 67 -42.53 -21.68 -0.05
CA GLU A 67 -41.92 -21.34 1.24
C GLU A 67 -40.56 -20.59 1.13
N ARG A 68 -40.13 -20.17 -0.07
CA ARG A 68 -38.89 -19.42 -0.30
C ARG A 68 -39.15 -17.91 -0.44
N ARG A 69 -38.14 -17.08 -0.17
CA ARG A 69 -38.25 -15.61 -0.28
C ARG A 69 -38.25 -15.18 -1.76
N HIS A 70 -39.26 -14.41 -2.16
CA HIS A 70 -39.43 -13.83 -3.51
C HIS A 70 -39.06 -12.34 -3.50
N GLU A 71 -38.47 -11.85 -4.58
CA GLU A 71 -38.14 -10.43 -4.75
C GLU A 71 -39.44 -9.64 -5.03
N GLY A 72 -39.79 -8.66 -4.18
CA GLY A 72 -40.82 -7.65 -4.48
C GLY A 72 -42.18 -7.73 -3.77
N GLY A 73 -42.29 -8.32 -2.57
CA GLY A 73 -43.52 -8.25 -1.78
C GLY A 73 -43.64 -6.95 -0.97
N GLU A 74 -44.26 -5.92 -1.53
CA GLU A 74 -44.55 -4.65 -0.83
C GLU A 74 -45.57 -4.85 0.30
N ARG A 75 -45.15 -4.65 1.55
CA ARG A 75 -46.06 -4.36 2.67
C ARG A 75 -46.08 -2.85 2.89
N LYS A 76 -47.22 -2.22 2.58
CA LYS A 76 -47.53 -0.86 3.02
C LYS A 76 -47.58 -0.80 4.55
N GLY A 77 -46.55 -0.21 5.15
CA GLY A 77 -46.56 0.34 6.50
C GLY A 77 -46.22 1.83 6.40
N ASN A 78 -47.02 2.67 7.04
CA ASN A 78 -46.92 4.13 7.02
C ASN A 78 -46.31 4.57 8.36
N GLY A 79 -45.18 5.29 8.34
CA GLY A 79 -44.67 6.02 9.52
C GLY A 79 -43.15 6.16 9.61
N SER A 80 -42.60 7.25 9.07
CA SER A 80 -41.40 7.97 9.55
C SER A 80 -40.16 7.13 9.96
N GLU A 81 -39.72 6.20 9.13
CA GLU A 81 -38.45 5.47 9.29
C GLU A 81 -37.43 5.81 8.17
N ASP A 82 -37.84 6.58 7.15
CA ASP A 82 -36.99 6.88 5.98
C ASP A 82 -35.85 7.89 6.27
N ASP A 83 -36.04 8.82 7.21
CA ASP A 83 -35.00 9.82 7.56
C ASP A 83 -33.83 9.18 8.34
N ASP A 84 -34.08 8.16 9.18
CA ASP A 84 -33.03 7.49 9.98
C ASP A 84 -32.16 6.56 9.09
N GLU A 85 -32.74 5.91 8.07
CA GLU A 85 -31.98 5.06 7.15
C GLU A 85 -31.05 5.87 6.23
N GLU A 86 -31.47 7.04 5.74
CA GLU A 86 -30.64 7.93 4.93
C GLU A 86 -29.45 8.50 5.72
N GLU A 87 -29.65 8.87 6.99
CA GLU A 87 -28.57 9.34 7.88
C GLU A 87 -27.54 8.23 8.18
N GLU A 88 -27.97 7.00 8.41
CA GLU A 88 -27.09 5.85 8.64
C GLU A 88 -26.24 5.50 7.40
N GLU A 89 -26.83 5.54 6.20
CA GLU A 89 -26.12 5.32 4.95
C GLU A 89 -25.07 6.41 4.69
N GLU A 90 -25.40 7.68 4.94
CA GLU A 90 -24.46 8.79 4.84
C GLU A 90 -23.30 8.65 5.84
N GLU A 91 -23.58 8.28 7.09
CA GLU A 91 -22.55 8.02 8.09
C GLU A 91 -21.63 6.88 7.68
N GLU A 92 -22.19 5.79 7.15
CA GLU A 92 -21.41 4.65 6.69
C GLU A 92 -20.55 5.02 5.48
N GLN A 93 -21.08 5.78 4.53
CA GLN A 93 -20.33 6.31 3.40
C GLN A 93 -19.20 7.25 3.86
N LYS A 94 -19.47 8.16 4.81
CA LYS A 94 -18.44 9.02 5.43
C LYS A 94 -17.37 8.18 6.12
N ARG A 95 -17.73 7.12 6.83
CA ARG A 95 -16.79 6.19 7.48
C ARG A 95 -15.93 5.44 6.46
N LYS A 96 -16.53 4.88 5.41
CA LYS A 96 -15.84 4.16 4.32
C LYS A 96 -14.90 5.08 3.54
N ALA A 97 -15.36 6.29 3.18
CA ALA A 97 -14.54 7.29 2.51
C ALA A 97 -13.33 7.68 3.36
N ASN A 98 -13.53 7.82 4.67
CA ASN A 98 -12.46 8.20 5.60
C ASN A 98 -11.41 7.07 5.79
N THR A 99 -11.69 5.83 5.41
CA THR A 99 -10.76 4.69 5.55
C THR A 99 -10.23 4.18 4.21
N THR A 100 -10.68 4.76 3.10
CA THR A 100 -10.25 4.40 1.76
C THR A 100 -9.11 5.31 1.33
N PHE A 101 -7.97 4.70 1.01
CA PHE A 101 -6.78 5.38 0.53
C PHE A 101 -6.54 5.05 -0.95
N PRO A 102 -5.85 5.93 -1.71
CA PRO A 102 -5.53 5.67 -3.12
C PRO A 102 -4.53 4.51 -3.31
N VAL A 103 -3.89 4.06 -2.23
CA VAL A 103 -2.84 3.05 -2.22
C VAL A 103 -3.10 2.04 -1.11
N PRO A 104 -2.78 0.75 -1.30
CA PRO A 104 -2.87 -0.24 -0.23
C PRO A 104 -1.85 0.05 0.87
N LEU A 105 -2.31 0.07 2.13
CA LEU A 105 -1.44 0.18 3.31
C LEU A 105 -1.38 -1.14 4.06
N ALA A 106 -0.20 -1.49 4.56
CA ALA A 106 0.00 -2.70 5.34
C ALA A 106 1.00 -2.51 6.50
N MET A 107 1.01 -3.45 7.45
CA MET A 107 2.05 -3.50 8.48
C MET A 107 2.37 -4.94 8.90
N TRP A 108 3.60 -5.19 9.31
CA TRP A 108 3.91 -6.34 10.17
C TRP A 108 3.83 -5.91 11.62
N ASP A 109 3.01 -6.60 12.43
CA ASP A 109 2.89 -6.36 13.87
C ASP A 109 3.75 -7.34 14.65
N LEU A 110 4.73 -6.85 15.40
CA LEU A 110 5.62 -7.69 16.20
C LEU A 110 5.12 -7.91 17.64
N GLY A 111 4.01 -7.29 18.04
CA GLY A 111 3.45 -7.40 19.38
C GLY A 111 4.36 -6.83 20.48
N GLN A 112 5.28 -5.94 20.13
CA GLN A 112 6.25 -5.36 21.06
C GLN A 112 5.73 -4.11 21.80
N CYS A 113 4.62 -3.54 21.33
CA CYS A 113 4.02 -2.31 21.84
C CYS A 113 2.70 -2.57 22.59
N ASP A 114 2.31 -1.67 23.50
CA ASP A 114 0.98 -1.70 24.12
C ASP A 114 -0.11 -1.56 23.03
N PRO A 115 -1.02 -2.55 22.88
CA PRO A 115 -2.04 -2.53 21.83
C PRO A 115 -3.00 -1.33 21.87
N LYS A 116 -3.14 -0.66 23.02
CA LYS A 116 -3.96 0.54 23.16
C LYS A 116 -3.26 1.79 22.67
N ARG A 117 -1.93 1.84 22.77
CA ARG A 117 -1.10 3.00 22.39
C ARG A 117 -0.47 2.87 21.01
N CYS A 118 -0.35 1.65 20.49
CA CYS A 118 0.20 1.41 19.16
C CYS A 118 -0.63 2.10 18.07
N THR A 119 0.04 2.97 17.30
CA THR A 119 -0.57 3.72 16.20
C THR A 119 -0.87 2.83 15.01
N GLY A 120 -0.02 1.83 14.72
CA GLY A 120 -0.25 0.82 13.68
C GLY A 120 -1.52 -0.02 13.94
N ARG A 121 -1.64 -0.61 15.14
CA ARG A 121 -2.85 -1.33 15.55
C ARG A 121 -4.10 -0.45 15.56
N LYS A 122 -3.97 0.83 15.89
CA LYS A 122 -5.10 1.77 15.75
C LYS A 122 -5.53 1.91 14.29
N LEU A 123 -4.59 2.08 13.35
CA LEU A 123 -4.91 2.13 11.92
C LEU A 123 -5.52 0.83 11.40
N HIS A 124 -5.06 -0.33 11.88
CA HIS A 124 -5.68 -1.61 11.55
C HIS A 124 -7.13 -1.68 12.05
N ARG A 125 -7.40 -1.32 13.33
CA ARG A 125 -8.77 -1.30 13.89
C ARG A 125 -9.71 -0.38 13.11
N LEU A 126 -9.18 0.71 12.58
CA LEU A 126 -9.92 1.66 11.75
C LEU A 126 -10.04 1.20 10.28
N GLY A 127 -9.53 0.03 9.91
CA GLY A 127 -9.57 -0.48 8.53
C GLY A 127 -8.71 0.30 7.54
N CYS A 128 -7.78 1.15 8.01
CA CYS A 128 -6.93 1.98 7.16
C CYS A 128 -5.76 1.19 6.53
N LEU A 129 -5.33 0.13 7.19
CA LEU A 129 -4.27 -0.76 6.72
C LEU A 129 -4.57 -2.21 7.07
N LYS A 130 -3.84 -3.13 6.45
CA LYS A 130 -3.94 -4.57 6.72
C LYS A 130 -2.72 -5.09 7.48
N GLU A 131 -2.96 -5.91 8.49
CA GLU A 131 -1.91 -6.63 9.18
C GLU A 131 -1.41 -7.81 8.34
N LEU A 132 -0.09 -7.93 8.24
CA LEU A 132 0.62 -8.98 7.52
C LEU A 132 1.15 -10.00 8.53
N ARG A 133 1.11 -11.28 8.15
CA ARG A 133 1.81 -12.32 8.91
C ARG A 133 3.31 -12.13 8.76
N LEU A 134 4.10 -12.47 9.78
CA LEU A 134 5.55 -12.30 9.77
C LEU A 134 6.24 -12.82 8.50
N SER A 135 5.91 -14.02 8.04
CA SER A 135 6.50 -14.62 6.83
C SER A 135 5.81 -14.24 5.51
N GLN A 136 4.78 -13.39 5.57
CA GLN A 136 4.06 -12.95 4.39
C GLN A 136 4.90 -11.93 3.63
N ARG A 137 5.14 -12.21 2.34
CA ARG A 137 5.83 -11.28 1.45
C ARG A 137 4.93 -10.10 1.09
N PHE A 138 5.50 -8.89 1.06
CA PHE A 138 4.86 -7.69 0.56
C PHE A 138 5.48 -7.27 -0.79
N PRO A 139 4.68 -7.09 -1.86
CA PRO A 139 5.19 -6.78 -3.19
C PRO A 139 5.57 -5.31 -3.38
N GLY A 140 5.07 -4.41 -2.53
CA GLY A 140 5.32 -2.98 -2.64
C GLY A 140 6.51 -2.49 -1.83
N VAL A 141 6.46 -1.20 -1.50
CA VAL A 141 7.49 -0.52 -0.73
C VAL A 141 7.37 -0.85 0.75
N VAL A 142 8.50 -1.12 1.40
CA VAL A 142 8.58 -1.36 2.84
C VAL A 142 9.45 -0.31 3.50
N LEU A 143 8.86 0.50 4.36
CA LEU A 143 9.58 1.46 5.18
C LEU A 143 10.25 0.72 6.34
N THR A 144 11.58 0.78 6.38
CA THR A 144 12.38 0.11 7.39
C THR A 144 13.66 0.88 7.69
N PRO A 145 14.09 0.97 8.97
CA PRO A 145 15.37 1.58 9.31
C PRO A 145 16.60 0.80 8.79
N ASP A 146 16.42 -0.45 8.37
CA ASP A 146 17.49 -1.30 7.81
C ASP A 146 17.73 -1.07 6.30
N ALA A 147 16.94 -0.19 5.67
CA ALA A 147 17.08 0.12 4.25
C ALA A 147 18.26 1.09 3.99
N THR A 148 18.85 0.97 2.80
CA THR A 148 19.94 1.84 2.35
C THR A 148 19.49 2.92 1.36
N GLU A 149 18.43 2.65 0.59
CA GLU A 149 17.88 3.55 -0.41
C GLU A 149 16.76 4.40 0.20
N HIS A 150 16.80 5.71 0.01
CA HIS A 150 15.75 6.60 0.51
C HIS A 150 14.48 6.45 -0.31
N LEU A 151 13.33 6.60 0.34
CA LEU A 151 12.06 6.78 -0.35
C LEU A 151 12.07 8.10 -1.14
N SER A 152 11.54 8.09 -2.36
CA SER A 152 11.42 9.30 -3.18
C SER A 152 10.15 9.28 -4.06
N PRO A 153 9.82 10.38 -4.74
CA PRO A 153 8.75 10.39 -5.74
C PRO A 153 8.88 9.34 -6.86
N ALA A 154 10.07 8.81 -7.12
CA ALA A 154 10.25 7.69 -8.05
C ALA A 154 9.51 6.41 -7.63
N ASP A 155 9.18 6.27 -6.34
CA ASP A 155 8.43 5.14 -5.82
C ASP A 155 6.90 5.28 -6.02
N TYR A 156 6.42 6.40 -6.59
CA TYR A 156 4.99 6.70 -6.77
C TYR A 156 4.20 5.54 -7.39
N ASP A 157 4.65 5.04 -8.54
CA ASP A 157 3.93 3.99 -9.29
C ASP A 157 3.96 2.64 -8.58
N LEU A 158 5.08 2.30 -7.92
CA LEU A 158 5.21 1.06 -7.16
C LEU A 158 4.28 1.07 -5.93
N ILE A 159 4.21 2.19 -5.23
CA ILE A 159 3.27 2.38 -4.12
C ILE A 159 1.83 2.34 -4.64
N ARG A 160 1.57 2.88 -5.84
CA ARG A 160 0.25 2.82 -6.48
C ARG A 160 -0.22 1.41 -6.75
N SER A 161 0.65 0.58 -7.36
CA SER A 161 0.30 -0.78 -7.78
C SER A 161 0.30 -1.76 -6.62
N ASP A 162 1.34 -1.69 -5.78
CA ASP A 162 1.68 -2.77 -4.84
C ASP A 162 1.66 -2.33 -3.37
N GLY A 163 1.52 -1.04 -3.11
CA GLY A 163 1.26 -0.47 -1.79
C GLY A 163 2.49 -0.08 -0.99
N LEU A 164 2.22 0.38 0.24
CA LEU A 164 3.20 0.83 1.22
C LEU A 164 3.02 0.07 2.54
N ALA A 165 4.11 -0.44 3.09
CA ALA A 165 4.12 -1.16 4.36
C ALA A 165 5.14 -0.62 5.36
N VAL A 166 4.87 -0.84 6.64
CA VAL A 166 5.76 -0.54 7.77
C VAL A 166 5.96 -1.77 8.65
N VAL A 167 7.03 -1.74 9.46
CA VAL A 167 7.27 -2.74 10.52
C VAL A 167 6.92 -2.12 11.88
N ASP A 168 5.83 -2.56 12.49
CA ASP A 168 5.40 -2.11 13.82
C ASP A 168 6.21 -2.79 14.92
N CYS A 169 7.25 -2.08 15.36
CA CYS A 169 8.18 -2.51 16.39
C CYS A 169 8.41 -1.38 17.39
N SER A 170 8.90 -1.74 18.58
CA SER A 170 9.31 -0.75 19.57
C SER A 170 10.71 -0.26 19.24
N TRP A 171 10.92 1.06 19.29
CA TRP A 171 12.26 1.66 19.17
C TRP A 171 13.26 1.10 20.19
N ASN A 172 12.79 0.58 21.32
CA ASN A 172 13.63 -0.02 22.36
C ASN A 172 13.99 -1.49 22.09
N ARG A 173 13.42 -2.09 21.03
CA ARG A 173 13.53 -3.53 20.71
C ARG A 173 13.82 -3.77 19.24
N LEU A 174 14.52 -2.83 18.59
CA LEU A 174 14.94 -2.98 17.19
C LEU A 174 15.86 -4.19 16.98
N GLU A 175 16.69 -4.51 17.98
CA GLU A 175 17.59 -5.68 17.95
C GLU A 175 16.83 -7.01 17.96
N ASP A 176 15.61 -7.02 18.51
CA ASP A 176 14.75 -8.22 18.57
C ASP A 176 13.98 -8.46 17.26
N VAL A 177 14.06 -7.54 16.29
CA VAL A 177 13.26 -7.62 15.07
C VAL A 177 13.81 -8.73 14.17
N PRO A 178 13.00 -9.71 13.76
CA PRO A 178 13.43 -10.78 12.88
C PRO A 178 13.46 -10.29 11.41
N TRP A 179 14.42 -9.42 11.08
CA TRP A 179 14.57 -8.82 9.74
C TRP A 179 14.63 -9.88 8.63
N ASN A 180 15.21 -11.05 8.94
CA ASN A 180 15.29 -12.19 8.02
C ASN A 180 13.93 -12.82 7.66
N LYS A 181 12.86 -12.53 8.40
CA LYS A 181 11.50 -13.03 8.13
C LYS A 181 10.62 -12.00 7.43
N ILE A 182 10.99 -10.72 7.52
CA ILE A 182 10.24 -9.62 6.93
C ILE A 182 10.71 -9.45 5.49
N HIS A 183 9.83 -9.75 4.53
CA HIS A 183 10.20 -9.78 3.12
C HIS A 183 9.42 -8.72 2.33
N GLY A 184 10.06 -7.57 2.13
CA GLY A 184 9.65 -6.54 1.17
C GLY A 184 10.30 -6.71 -0.19
N ALA A 185 9.63 -6.28 -1.25
CA ALA A 185 10.25 -6.22 -2.58
C ALA A 185 11.18 -4.99 -2.72
N ALA A 186 10.77 -3.85 -2.17
CA ALA A 186 11.52 -2.59 -2.22
C ALA A 186 11.64 -1.98 -0.82
N PRO A 187 12.68 -2.35 -0.02
CA PRO A 187 12.94 -1.68 1.24
C PRO A 187 13.39 -0.23 0.99
N ARG A 188 12.83 0.71 1.77
CA ARG A 188 13.12 2.14 1.68
C ARG A 188 13.33 2.74 3.07
N LEU A 189 14.29 3.65 3.14
CA LEU A 189 14.56 4.46 4.31
C LEU A 189 13.78 5.76 4.20
N LEU A 190 13.13 6.19 5.28
CA LEU A 190 12.53 7.52 5.30
C LEU A 190 13.62 8.59 5.51
N PRO A 191 13.53 9.72 4.80
CA PRO A 191 14.41 10.85 5.10
C PRO A 191 14.13 11.42 6.49
N TRP A 192 15.07 12.22 6.97
CA TRP A 192 15.04 12.84 8.28
C TRP A 192 13.78 13.67 8.46
N MET A 193 13.09 13.42 9.58
CA MET A 193 11.89 14.11 10.01
C MET A 193 11.82 14.10 11.54
N VAL A 194 11.05 15.03 12.10
CA VAL A 194 10.82 15.16 13.54
C VAL A 194 9.50 14.52 13.93
N ALA A 195 9.52 13.70 14.97
CA ALA A 195 8.32 13.11 15.53
C ALA A 195 7.42 14.16 16.21
N ALA A 196 6.11 14.08 15.96
CA ALA A 196 5.07 14.86 16.63
C ALA A 196 4.20 14.01 17.58
N ASN A 197 4.44 12.69 17.64
CA ASN A 197 3.74 11.80 18.57
C ASN A 197 4.08 12.12 20.04
N GLY A 198 3.15 11.87 20.95
CA GLY A 198 3.30 12.23 22.37
C GLY A 198 4.41 11.50 23.14
N VAL A 199 5.03 10.45 22.58
CA VAL A 199 6.11 9.68 23.24
C VAL A 199 7.49 10.21 22.86
N ASN A 200 7.66 10.62 21.60
CA ASN A 200 8.93 11.02 21.01
C ASN A 200 8.90 12.43 20.42
N TYR A 201 7.95 13.26 20.84
CA TYR A 201 7.82 14.63 20.34
C TYR A 201 9.17 15.36 20.32
N GLY A 202 9.50 15.98 19.17
CA GLY A 202 10.74 16.71 18.97
C GLY A 202 11.98 15.85 18.70
N LYS A 203 11.87 14.52 18.74
CA LYS A 203 13.01 13.63 18.47
C LYS A 203 13.12 13.33 16.98
N ALA A 204 14.32 13.52 16.44
CA ALA A 204 14.68 13.14 15.08
C ALA A 204 14.49 11.63 14.82
N CYS A 205 13.90 11.29 13.67
CA CYS A 205 13.74 9.95 13.11
C CYS A 205 13.03 8.92 14.01
N LYS A 206 12.49 9.31 15.17
CA LYS A 206 11.76 8.44 16.11
C LYS A 206 10.26 8.47 15.86
N LEU A 207 9.90 8.32 14.58
CA LEU A 207 8.53 8.34 14.10
C LEU A 207 7.75 7.13 14.63
N SER A 208 6.45 7.31 14.84
CA SER A 208 5.50 6.21 15.03
C SER A 208 5.12 5.61 13.67
N CYS A 209 4.53 4.42 13.65
CA CYS A 209 4.11 3.75 12.40
C CYS A 209 3.14 4.60 11.56
N ALA A 210 2.26 5.36 12.21
CA ALA A 210 1.37 6.29 11.51
C ALA A 210 2.12 7.46 10.86
N GLU A 211 3.09 8.06 11.57
CA GLU A 211 3.92 9.13 11.01
C GLU A 211 4.84 8.62 9.91
N ALA A 212 5.38 7.40 10.06
CA ALA A 212 6.20 6.78 9.02
C ALA A 212 5.39 6.55 7.73
N LEU A 213 4.18 5.99 7.83
CA LEU A 213 3.28 5.86 6.69
C LEU A 213 2.91 7.22 6.08
N ALA A 214 2.58 8.21 6.92
CA ALA A 214 2.22 9.54 6.44
C ALA A 214 3.39 10.25 5.75
N GLY A 215 4.57 10.26 6.36
CA GLY A 215 5.78 10.82 5.76
C GLY A 215 6.14 10.11 4.46
N GLY A 216 6.01 8.78 4.43
CA GLY A 216 6.24 8.01 3.21
C GLY A 216 5.25 8.33 2.09
N LEU A 217 3.96 8.38 2.41
CA LEU A 217 2.94 8.81 1.45
C LEU A 217 3.22 10.21 0.91
N TYR A 218 3.55 11.16 1.78
CA TYR A 218 3.79 12.54 1.39
C TYR A 218 5.01 12.65 0.47
N CYS A 219 6.15 12.09 0.88
CA CYS A 219 7.39 12.10 0.09
C CYS A 219 7.21 11.42 -1.27
N ALA A 220 6.32 10.42 -1.37
CA ALA A 220 6.02 9.75 -2.62
C ALA A 220 4.89 10.39 -3.43
N GLY A 221 4.46 11.62 -3.11
CA GLY A 221 3.46 12.38 -3.89
C GLY A 221 1.98 12.12 -3.52
N TYR A 222 1.72 11.45 -2.40
CA TYR A 222 0.37 11.18 -1.88
C TYR A 222 0.02 12.07 -0.67
N GLY A 223 0.30 13.38 -0.76
CA GLY A 223 0.12 14.35 0.33
C GLY A 223 -1.30 14.35 0.94
N ASP A 224 -2.35 14.26 0.12
CA ASP A 224 -3.73 14.20 0.62
C ASP A 224 -4.01 12.92 1.42
N ALA A 225 -3.49 11.78 0.97
CA ALA A 225 -3.61 10.52 1.68
C ALA A 225 -2.83 10.56 3.00
N ALA A 226 -1.67 11.20 3.04
CA ALA A 226 -0.90 11.42 4.26
C ALA A 226 -1.69 12.26 5.28
N LYS A 227 -2.28 13.39 4.84
CA LYS A 227 -3.13 14.26 5.67
C LYS A 227 -4.36 13.49 6.18
N GLN A 228 -5.03 12.74 5.31
CA GLN A 228 -6.18 11.90 5.66
C GLN A 228 -5.81 10.84 6.72
N LEU A 229 -4.64 10.19 6.59
CA LEU A 229 -4.15 9.20 7.54
C LEU A 229 -3.90 9.85 8.91
N MET A 230 -3.28 11.02 8.92
CA MET A 230 -2.96 11.73 10.17
C MET A 230 -4.20 12.30 10.86
N ASN A 231 -5.27 12.62 10.12
CA ASN A 231 -6.56 13.04 10.68
C ASN A 231 -7.23 11.97 11.58
N LYS A 232 -6.75 10.73 11.57
CA LYS A 232 -7.16 9.68 12.53
C LYS A 232 -6.66 9.93 13.95
N PHE A 233 -5.72 10.85 14.11
CA PHE A 233 -5.08 11.18 15.38
C PHE A 233 -5.33 12.64 15.70
N LYS A 234 -5.80 12.92 16.92
CA LYS A 234 -6.06 14.31 17.36
C LYS A 234 -4.84 15.20 17.22
N TRP A 235 -3.64 14.65 17.45
CA TRP A 235 -2.35 15.33 17.31
C TRP A 235 -1.76 15.25 15.89
N GLY A 236 -2.39 14.52 14.97
CA GLY A 236 -1.74 14.13 13.71
C GLY A 236 -1.47 15.30 12.76
N HIS A 237 -2.30 16.34 12.77
CA HIS A 237 -2.05 17.57 12.02
C HIS A 237 -0.70 18.20 12.41
N GLY A 238 -0.32 18.10 13.68
CA GLY A 238 0.97 18.60 14.17
C GLY A 238 2.17 17.94 13.51
N PHE A 239 2.07 16.69 13.05
CA PHE A 239 3.16 16.05 12.30
C PHE A 239 3.40 16.72 10.96
N ILE A 240 2.32 17.02 10.23
CA ILE A 240 2.41 17.66 8.91
C ILE A 240 2.95 19.08 9.08
N THR A 241 2.39 19.87 10.00
CA THR A 241 2.85 21.25 10.26
C THR A 241 4.30 21.30 10.75
N LEU A 242 4.71 20.39 11.64
CA LEU A 242 6.07 20.37 12.17
C LEU A 242 7.13 20.10 11.10
N ASN A 243 6.77 19.36 10.05
CA ASN A 243 7.70 18.93 9.00
C ASN A 243 7.34 19.52 7.63
N GLU A 244 6.53 20.58 7.56
CA GLU A 244 5.94 21.06 6.30
C GLU A 244 7.00 21.36 5.24
N GLU A 245 7.98 22.19 5.58
CA GLU A 245 9.09 22.55 4.69
C GLU A 245 9.87 21.33 4.18
N LEU A 246 10.16 20.37 5.06
CA LEU A 246 10.87 19.14 4.71
C LEU A 246 10.03 18.24 3.81
N LEU A 247 8.76 18.03 4.15
CA LEU A 247 7.84 17.20 3.39
C LEU A 247 7.60 17.76 1.98
N GLU A 248 7.47 19.08 1.85
CA GLU A 248 7.39 19.76 0.56
C GLU A 248 8.68 19.56 -0.24
N THR A 249 9.84 19.86 0.35
CA THR A 249 11.15 19.69 -0.29
C THR A 249 11.36 18.26 -0.78
N TYR A 250 11.09 17.25 0.05
CA TYR A 250 11.25 15.84 -0.35
C TYR A 250 10.26 15.42 -1.44
N SER A 251 9.05 15.99 -1.46
CA SER A 251 8.04 15.67 -2.48
C SER A 251 8.37 16.25 -3.87
N GLU A 252 9.23 17.27 -3.93
CA GLU A 252 9.70 17.89 -5.18
C GLU A 252 10.95 17.22 -5.77
N CYS A 253 11.60 16.34 -5.02
CA CYS A 253 12.78 15.59 -5.46
C CYS A 253 12.42 14.58 -6.59
N ALA A 254 13.37 14.22 -7.44
CA ALA A 254 13.12 13.20 -8.47
C ALA A 254 13.57 11.80 -8.03
N THR A 255 14.70 11.69 -7.33
CA THR A 255 15.31 10.40 -6.98
C THR A 255 15.63 10.27 -5.48
N ALA A 256 16.01 9.05 -5.07
CA ALA A 256 16.48 8.77 -3.72
C ALA A 256 17.75 9.58 -3.36
N GLU A 257 18.63 9.83 -4.33
CA GLU A 257 19.83 10.66 -4.16
C GLU A 257 19.46 12.12 -3.94
N ASP A 258 18.46 12.64 -4.67
CA ASP A 258 17.99 14.02 -4.49
C ASP A 258 17.40 14.22 -3.09
N VAL A 259 16.58 13.27 -2.62
CA VAL A 259 16.01 13.29 -1.26
C VAL A 259 17.11 13.29 -0.20
N LYS A 260 18.11 12.41 -0.36
CA LYS A 260 19.26 12.38 0.55
C LYS A 260 20.04 13.69 0.54
N LYS A 261 20.27 14.26 -0.65
CA LYS A 261 20.98 15.54 -0.78
C LYS A 261 20.21 16.67 -0.09
N ALA A 262 18.90 16.78 -0.33
CA ALA A 262 18.05 17.78 0.31
C ALA A 262 18.06 17.64 1.84
N GLN A 263 18.02 16.40 2.34
CA GLN A 263 18.17 16.13 3.77
C GLN A 263 19.52 16.62 4.31
N ASP A 264 20.62 16.27 3.64
CA ASP A 264 21.97 16.61 4.11
C ASP A 264 22.21 18.13 4.07
N GLU A 265 21.67 18.83 3.07
CA GLU A 265 21.68 20.30 2.98
C GLU A 265 20.87 20.95 4.12
N TRP A 266 19.65 20.49 4.36
CA TRP A 266 18.82 21.01 5.46
C TRP A 266 19.48 20.81 6.82
N LEU A 267 20.08 19.64 7.07
CA LEU A 267 20.80 19.37 8.31
C LEU A 267 22.04 20.26 8.45
N ALA A 268 22.79 20.47 7.36
CA ALA A 268 23.94 21.36 7.39
C ALA A 268 23.52 22.79 7.76
N ASP A 269 22.45 23.32 7.17
CA ASP A 269 21.96 24.67 7.46
C ASP A 269 21.42 24.79 8.88
N ALA A 270 20.63 23.81 9.33
CA ALA A 270 20.03 23.79 10.67
C ALA A 270 21.08 23.76 11.80
N PHE A 271 22.21 23.09 11.58
CA PHE A 271 23.30 22.96 12.56
C PHE A 271 24.49 23.91 12.31
N SER A 272 24.50 24.68 11.22
CA SER A 272 25.50 25.73 10.97
C SER A 272 25.09 27.11 11.52
N ALA A 273 23.84 27.24 11.97
CA ALA A 273 23.28 28.47 12.54
C ALA A 273 23.50 28.60 14.07
N GLU A 274 24.23 27.68 14.71
CA GLU A 274 24.67 27.71 16.11
C GLU A 274 26.16 28.02 16.25
#